data_AF-F4SE58-F1
#
_entry.id   AF-F4SE58-F1
#
_cell.length_a   1.000
_cell.length_b   1.000
_cell.length_c   1.000
_cell.angle_alpha   90.00
_cell.angle_beta   90.00
_cell.angle_gamma   90.00
#
_symmetry.space_group_name_H-M   'P 1'
#
loop_
_entity.id
_entity.type
_entity.pdbx_description
1 polymer ?
#
loop_
_entity_poly.entity_id
_entity_poly.type
_entity_poly.pdbx_seq_one_letter_code
_entity_poly.pdbx_strand_id
1 'polypeptide(L)' 'MRDIDNTLIASENSTSLAVMEANGLILTNKYSERLPNARYYGGNEFIVKLEILCQNRAFEAFRLDPKALMGF' A
#
# COMPACT_ATOMS: atom_id res chain seq x y z
N MET A 1 30.03 15.10 -0.38
CA MET A 1 28.72 14.44 -0.61
C MET A 1 27.95 15.42 -1.47
N ARG A 2 27.76 15.13 -2.75
CA ARG A 2 27.25 16.10 -3.74
C ARG A 2 25.77 16.38 -3.48
N ASP A 3 25.49 17.63 -3.11
CA ASP A 3 24.28 18.43 -3.35
C ASP A 3 22.99 17.66 -3.66
N ILE A 4 22.19 17.36 -2.63
CA ILE A 4 20.72 17.21 -2.74
C ILE A 4 20.04 18.60 -2.83
N ASP A 5 20.82 19.66 -2.95
CA ASP A 5 20.48 21.01 -2.49
C ASP A 5 19.56 21.81 -3.42
N ASN A 6 18.79 21.16 -4.31
CA ASN A 6 17.61 21.72 -5.00
C ASN A 6 17.00 20.69 -5.97
N THR A 7 16.28 19.69 -5.45
CA THR A 7 15.45 18.82 -6.29
C THR A 7 14.27 19.62 -6.87
N LEU A 8 14.35 20.03 -8.14
CA LEU A 8 13.34 20.84 -8.84
C LEU A 8 12.46 20.03 -9.81
N ILE A 9 12.56 18.71 -9.79
CA ILE A 9 11.72 17.83 -10.62
C ILE A 9 10.35 17.69 -9.95
N ALA A 10 9.30 18.17 -10.61
CA ALA A 10 7.96 18.30 -10.02
C ALA A 10 7.32 16.98 -9.53
N SER A 11 7.75 15.84 -10.07
CA SER A 11 7.24 14.51 -9.70
C SER A 11 8.13 13.75 -8.72
N GLU A 12 9.31 14.29 -8.36
CA GLU A 12 10.18 13.66 -7.36
C GLU A 12 9.71 13.98 -5.94
N ASN A 13 10.00 13.06 -5.03
CA ASN A 13 9.69 13.23 -3.62
C ASN A 13 10.63 12.40 -2.74
N SER A 14 10.78 12.78 -1.48
CA SER A 14 11.46 11.99 -0.47
C SER A 14 10.42 11.31 0.42
N THR A 15 10.37 9.98 0.38
CA THR A 15 9.46 9.22 1.24
C THR A 15 10.01 9.10 2.67
N SER A 16 9.16 8.77 3.64
CA SER A 16 9.58 8.60 5.03
C SER A 16 10.33 7.29 5.26
N LEU A 17 11.16 7.24 6.31
CA LEU A 17 11.87 6.03 6.72
C LEU A 17 10.92 4.85 6.96
N ALA A 18 9.79 5.09 7.62
CA ALA A 18 8.79 4.05 7.91
C ALA A 18 8.22 3.40 6.63
N VAL A 19 8.05 4.17 5.54
CA VAL A 19 7.61 3.62 4.25
C VAL A 19 8.71 2.74 3.65
N MET A 20 9.97 3.16 3.73
CA MET A 20 11.10 2.35 3.25
C MET A 20 11.25 1.05 4.03
N GLU A 21 11.14 1.11 5.36
CA GLU A 21 11.19 -0.08 6.23
C GLU A 21 10.07 -1.06 5.90
N ALA A 22 8.84 -0.57 5.70
CA ALA A 22 7.69 -1.41 5.32
C ALA A 22 7.90 -2.10 3.96
N ASN A 23 8.46 -1.38 2.98
CA ASN A 23 8.75 -1.93 1.65
C ASN A 23 9.87 -2.99 1.68
N GLY A 24 10.75 -2.96 2.69
CA GLY A 24 11.80 -3.95 2.91
C GLY A 24 11.40 -5.16 3.76
N LEU A 25 10.13 -5.27 4.17
CA LEU A 25 9.67 -6.38 5.00
C LEU A 25 9.56 -7.70 4.24
N ILE A 26 9.46 -8.80 5.01
CA ILE A 26 9.25 -10.18 4.52
C ILE A 26 7.99 -10.36 3.64
N LEU A 27 7.12 -9.34 3.57
CA LEU A 27 5.90 -9.35 2.78
C LEU A 27 6.17 -9.58 1.28
N THR A 28 7.35 -9.20 0.79
CA THR A 28 7.79 -9.43 -0.61
C THR A 28 7.87 -10.91 -0.97
N ASN A 29 7.99 -11.80 0.02
CA ASN A 29 8.11 -13.25 -0.20
C ASN A 29 6.75 -13.92 -0.42
N LYS A 30 5.64 -13.23 -0.16
CA LYS A 30 4.32 -13.84 -0.21
C LYS A 30 3.62 -13.56 -1.54
N TYR A 31 3.29 -14.64 -2.24
CA TYR A 31 2.41 -14.58 -3.41
C TYR A 31 0.94 -14.65 -3.00
N SER A 32 0.14 -13.67 -3.43
CA SER A 32 -1.24 -13.45 -2.98
C SER A 32 -2.15 -12.99 -4.11
N GLU A 33 -2.29 -13.78 -5.16
CA GLU A 33 -3.16 -13.45 -6.31
C GLU A 33 -4.64 -13.31 -5.92
N ARG A 34 -5.38 -12.48 -6.69
CA ARG A 34 -6.77 -12.04 -6.49
C ARG A 34 -6.95 -11.14 -5.27
N LEU A 35 -8.19 -10.71 -5.03
CA LEU A 35 -8.56 -9.80 -3.95
C LEU A 35 -8.66 -10.51 -2.58
N PRO A 36 -8.73 -9.73 -1.48
CA PRO A 36 -9.08 -10.26 -0.17
C PRO A 36 -10.32 -11.17 -0.23
N ASN A 37 -10.31 -12.28 0.52
CA ASN A 37 -11.37 -13.29 0.56
C ASN A 37 -11.63 -14.05 -0.76
N ALA A 38 -10.90 -13.75 -1.84
CA ALA A 38 -11.01 -14.44 -3.14
C ALA A 38 -9.68 -15.08 -3.58
N ARG A 39 -8.73 -15.26 -2.66
CA ARG A 39 -7.39 -15.79 -2.96
C ARG A 39 -7.44 -17.20 -3.53
N TYR A 40 -6.56 -17.49 -4.48
CA TYR A 40 -6.34 -18.85 -4.97
C TYR A 40 -5.53 -19.73 -4.00
N TYR A 41 -4.62 -19.12 -3.23
CA TYR A 41 -3.65 -19.83 -2.39
C TYR A 41 -3.85 -19.52 -0.90
N GLY A 42 -3.50 -20.48 -0.05
CA GLY A 42 -3.58 -20.35 1.41
C GLY A 42 -2.46 -19.52 2.05
N GLY A 43 -2.55 -19.30 3.37
CA GLY A 43 -1.52 -18.59 4.16
C GLY A 43 -1.47 -17.09 3.90
N ASN A 44 -2.62 -16.47 3.60
CA ASN A 44 -2.77 -15.05 3.26
C ASN A 44 -3.44 -14.24 4.37
N GLU A 45 -3.57 -14.79 5.58
CA GLU A 45 -4.34 -14.21 6.69
C GLU A 45 -3.83 -12.81 7.06
N PHE A 46 -2.52 -12.62 7.05
CA PHE A 46 -1.90 -11.32 7.33
C PHE A 46 -1.90 -10.38 6.11
N ILE A 47 -1.78 -10.91 4.90
CA ILE A 47 -1.86 -10.12 3.66
C ILE A 47 -3.25 -9.53 3.49
N VAL A 48 -4.29 -10.32 3.77
CA VAL A 48 -5.68 -9.86 3.74
C VAL A 48 -5.91 -8.71 4.71
N LYS A 49 -5.41 -8.80 5.95
CA LYS A 49 -5.49 -7.71 6.93
C LYS A 49 -4.78 -6.45 6.44
N LEU A 50 -3.60 -6.61 5.85
CA LEU A 50 -2.80 -5.51 5.31
C LEU A 50 -3.52 -4.80 4.15
N GLU A 51 -4.04 -5.55 3.20
CA GLU A 51 -4.75 -4.98 2.04
C GLU A 51 -6.03 -4.27 2.45
N ILE A 52 -6.84 -4.85 3.35
CA ILE A 52 -8.06 -4.19 3.87
C ILE A 52 -7.70 -2.90 4.62
N LEU A 53 -6.63 -2.92 5.42
CA LEU A 53 -6.16 -1.70 6.10
C LEU A 53 -5.73 -0.62 5.10
N CYS A 54 -5.02 -1.01 4.03
CA CYS A 54 -4.60 -0.08 2.98
C CYS A 54 -5.81 0.53 2.25
N GLN A 55 -6.80 -0.29 1.87
CA GLN A 55 -8.04 0.16 1.24
C GLN A 55 -8.81 1.15 2.12
N ASN A 56 -8.99 0.82 3.40
CA ASN A 56 -9.70 1.69 4.34
C ASN A 56 -8.98 3.05 4.51
N ARG A 57 -7.66 3.05 4.64
CA ARG A 57 -6.87 4.29 4.72
C ARG A 57 -6.93 5.11 3.44
N ALA A 58 -6.99 4.46 2.27
CA ALA A 58 -7.17 5.17 1.01
C ALA A 58 -8.54 5.86 0.96
N PHE A 59 -9.63 5.17 1.32
CA PHE A 59 -10.95 5.80 1.40
C PHE A 59 -10.97 6.99 2.37
N GLU A 60 -10.37 6.83 3.55
CA GLU A 60 -10.27 7.89 4.55
C GLU A 60 -9.47 9.10 4.03
N ALA A 61 -8.30 8.86 3.42
CA ALA A 61 -7.43 9.92 2.91
C ALA A 61 -8.13 10.81 1.86
N PHE A 62 -9.00 10.22 1.05
CA PHE A 62 -9.75 10.92 0.00
C PHE A 62 -11.20 11.27 0.40
N ARG A 63 -11.61 10.99 1.65
CA ARG A 63 -12.95 11.25 2.19
C ARG A 63 -14.06 10.60 1.34
N LEU A 64 -13.80 9.38 0.88
CA LEU A 64 -14.75 8.61 0.07
C LEU A 64 -15.54 7.65 0.96
N ASP A 65 -16.82 7.46 0.66
CA ASP A 65 -17.62 6.40 1.26
C ASP A 65 -17.25 5.06 0.62
N PRO A 66 -16.72 4.08 1.38
CA PRO A 66 -16.41 2.76 0.85
C PRO A 66 -17.61 2.09 0.16
N LYS A 67 -18.84 2.36 0.62
CA LYS A 67 -20.06 1.77 0.07
C LYS A 67 -20.46 2.36 -1.28
N ALA A 68 -20.04 3.58 -1.59
CA ALA A 68 -20.33 4.23 -2.87
C ALA A 68 -19.57 3.59 -4.04
N LEU A 69 -18.49 2.83 -3.77
CA LEU A 69 -17.62 2.21 -4.78
C LEU A 69 -17.72 0.68 -4.82
N MET A 70 -18.35 0.03 -3.83
CA MET A 70 -18.61 -1.42 -3.78
C MET A 70 -19.83 -1.86 -4.61
N GLY A 71 -20.34 -0.98 -5.48
CA GLY A 71 -21.46 -1.25 -6.38
C GLY A 71 -21.08 -1.88 -7.74
N PHE A 72 -19.83 -2.33 -7.88
CA PHE A 72 -19.34 -3.10 -9.04
C PHE A 72 -18.95 -4.51 -8.61
#